data_AF-A0A955A4Q7-F1
#
_entry.id   AF-A0A955A4Q7-F1
#
_cell.length_a   1.000
_cell.length_b   1.000
_cell.length_c   1.000
_cell.angle_alpha   90.00
_cell.angle_beta   90.00
_cell.angle_gamma   90.00
#
_symmetry.space_group_name_H-M   'P 1'
#
loop_
_entity.id
_entity.type
_entity.pdbx_description
1 polymer ?
#
loop_
_entity_poly.entity_id
_entity_poly.type
_entity_poly.pdbx_seq_one_letter_code
_entity_poly.pdbx_strand_id
1 'polypeptide(L)'
;MPITIDEKFDSREATESESPTTELLYVVQGTDDDLQVKALVAATSPATYAGLVRDSYTIKTVGGGVWECSVQYVKLESDSQFTFDTGGGTQHISQSIETINSYPAPGEIAPDFESAIGVNQDQIEGTDITVPVYNFTETHYIDDALVTGAYKSTLFFLTGRVNDAAFKGFAKGEVLFLGASGAKRGFEDWEITFRFAASPNVAGLQLGNIAGIDKEGWHYLWVRFADEEDNAAKTLIKKPIAAYVERVYEYGSFAGLGIGT
;
A
#
# COMPACT_ATOMS: atom_id res chain seq x y z
N MET A 1 22.72 48.48 17.93
CA MET A 1 23.75 48.09 16.95
C MET A 1 23.06 47.33 15.83
N PRO A 2 23.55 47.35 14.57
CA PRO A 2 23.01 46.45 13.56
C PRO A 2 23.22 45.00 14.01
N ILE A 3 22.22 44.15 13.79
CA ILE A 3 22.34 42.71 14.05
C ILE A 3 23.12 42.11 12.87
N THR A 4 24.17 41.34 13.15
CA THR A 4 24.98 40.67 12.13
C THR A 4 24.98 39.16 12.36
N ILE A 5 25.16 38.42 11.27
CA ILE A 5 25.36 36.97 11.27
C ILE A 5 26.55 36.65 10.38
N ASP A 6 27.53 35.96 10.94
CA ASP A 6 28.78 35.64 10.26
C ASP A 6 29.08 34.14 10.42
N GLU A 7 29.49 33.46 9.35
CA GLU A 7 29.94 32.07 9.42
C GLU A 7 31.30 32.01 10.14
N LYS A 8 31.49 31.05 11.06
CA LYS A 8 32.76 30.89 11.78
C LYS A 8 33.84 30.28 10.87
N PHE A 9 35.10 30.57 11.17
CA PHE A 9 36.23 30.06 10.40
C PHE A 9 36.45 28.53 10.58
N ASP A 10 35.99 27.97 11.70
CA ASP A 10 36.01 26.55 12.05
C ASP A 10 34.69 25.84 11.68
N SER A 11 33.85 26.49 10.86
CA SER A 11 32.63 25.91 10.28
C SER A 11 32.96 24.83 9.23
N ARG A 12 31.92 24.13 8.76
CA ARG A 12 31.98 23.13 7.68
C ARG A 12 32.64 21.83 8.09
N GLU A 13 32.50 21.45 9.36
CA GLU A 13 32.84 20.10 9.78
C GLU A 13 31.90 19.11 9.07
N ALA A 14 32.47 18.10 8.41
CA ALA A 14 31.72 17.16 7.60
C ALA A 14 32.19 15.73 7.85
N THR A 15 31.23 14.80 7.87
CA THR A 15 31.48 13.36 7.90
C THR A 15 31.00 12.75 6.60
N GLU A 16 31.91 12.15 5.84
CA GLU A 16 31.61 11.41 4.62
C GLU A 16 31.40 9.93 4.95
N SER A 17 30.15 9.45 4.90
CA SER A 17 29.78 8.06 5.16
C SER A 17 28.56 7.66 4.30
N GLU A 18 27.95 6.49 4.52
CA GLU A 18 26.66 6.14 3.89
C GLU A 18 25.51 7.09 4.31
N SER A 19 25.62 7.65 5.52
CA SER A 19 24.76 8.70 6.07
C SER A 19 25.60 9.97 6.33
N PRO A 20 25.97 10.72 5.28
CA PRO A 20 26.84 11.88 5.41
C PRO A 20 26.16 13.01 6.19
N THR A 21 26.97 13.74 6.96
CA THR A 21 26.53 14.90 7.76
C THR A 21 27.47 16.08 7.57
N THR A 22 26.96 17.29 7.75
CA THR A 22 27.76 18.51 7.74
C THR A 22 27.20 19.50 8.76
N GLU A 23 28.07 20.22 9.45
CA GLU A 23 27.70 21.25 10.40
C GLU A 23 28.23 22.62 9.93
N LEU A 24 27.34 23.60 9.83
CA LEU A 24 27.71 25.00 9.60
C LEU A 24 27.56 25.79 10.89
N LEU A 25 28.61 26.49 11.28
CA LEU A 25 28.65 27.27 12.51
C LEU A 25 28.55 28.76 12.19
N TYR A 26 27.69 29.46 12.92
CA TYR A 26 27.48 30.90 12.77
C TYR A 26 27.61 31.62 14.12
N VAL A 27 27.96 32.90 14.07
CA VAL A 27 27.89 33.82 15.21
C VAL A 27 26.92 34.93 14.87
N VAL A 28 25.93 35.14 15.75
CA VAL A 28 25.01 36.26 15.67
C VAL A 28 25.38 37.28 16.74
N GLN A 29 25.44 38.56 16.36
CA GLN A 29 25.81 39.64 17.26
C GLN A 29 24.81 40.79 17.19
N GLY A 30 24.66 41.53 18.28
CA GLY A 30 23.91 42.79 18.33
C GLY A 30 22.46 42.67 18.82
N THR A 31 22.05 41.50 19.34
CA THR A 31 20.74 41.31 19.97
C THR A 31 20.77 40.28 21.10
N ASP A 32 19.98 40.51 22.15
CA ASP A 32 19.70 39.53 23.22
C ASP A 32 18.34 38.82 23.01
N ASP A 33 17.63 39.11 21.90
CA ASP A 33 16.34 38.50 21.56
C ASP A 33 16.55 37.19 20.79
N ASP A 34 16.22 36.06 21.42
CA ASP A 34 16.40 34.73 20.82
C ASP A 34 15.51 34.50 19.58
N LEU A 35 14.35 35.17 19.48
CA LEU A 35 13.48 35.06 18.31
C LEU A 35 14.12 35.72 17.08
N GLN A 36 14.79 36.86 17.27
CA GLN A 36 15.54 37.51 16.19
C GLN A 36 16.72 36.66 15.73
N VAL A 37 17.42 36.00 16.66
CA VAL A 37 18.52 35.07 16.34
C VAL A 37 18.00 33.89 15.52
N LYS A 38 16.93 33.22 15.98
CA LYS A 38 16.32 32.08 15.25
C LYS A 38 15.87 32.47 13.84
N ALA A 39 15.20 33.61 13.70
CA ALA A 39 14.76 34.10 12.40
C ALA A 39 15.93 34.38 11.45
N LEU A 40 17.01 34.98 11.97
CA LEU A 40 18.19 35.31 11.18
C LEU A 40 18.96 34.05 10.75
N VAL A 41 19.15 33.08 11.65
CA VAL A 41 19.78 31.79 11.32
C VAL A 41 18.95 31.02 10.29
N ALA A 42 17.64 30.93 10.47
CA ALA A 42 16.75 30.23 9.53
C ALA A 42 16.72 30.88 8.14
N ALA A 43 16.82 32.22 8.07
CA ALA A 43 16.84 32.96 6.80
C ALA A 43 18.19 32.95 6.09
N THR A 44 19.29 32.90 6.83
CA THR A 44 20.65 33.01 6.28
C THR A 44 21.26 31.65 5.95
N SER A 45 21.00 30.64 6.79
CA SER A 45 21.50 29.29 6.52
C SER A 45 20.77 28.67 5.31
N PRO A 46 21.49 28.08 4.35
CA PRO A 46 20.88 27.41 3.21
C PRO A 46 19.88 26.32 3.62
N ALA A 47 18.84 26.12 2.82
CA ALA A 47 17.96 24.96 2.99
C ALA A 47 18.68 23.64 2.61
N THR A 48 19.67 23.73 1.72
CA THR A 48 20.50 22.61 1.28
C THR A 48 21.97 23.03 1.20
N TYR A 49 22.88 22.13 1.56
CA TYR A 49 24.32 22.35 1.50
C TYR A 49 25.02 21.05 1.09
N ALA A 50 25.85 21.09 0.05
CA ALA A 50 26.58 19.93 -0.47
C ALA A 50 25.69 18.69 -0.78
N GLY A 51 24.43 18.91 -1.17
CA GLY A 51 23.46 17.84 -1.43
C GLY A 51 22.77 17.28 -0.17
N LEU A 52 23.09 17.79 1.01
CA LEU A 52 22.44 17.50 2.28
C LEU A 52 21.35 18.53 2.56
N VAL A 53 20.30 18.13 3.28
CA VAL A 53 19.20 18.99 3.71
C VAL A 53 19.45 19.49 5.13
N ARG A 54 19.01 20.72 5.43
CA ARG A 54 19.08 21.26 6.78
C ARG A 54 18.12 20.49 7.70
N ASP A 55 18.68 19.75 8.65
CA ASP A 55 17.94 18.93 9.62
C ASP A 55 17.47 19.80 10.80
N SER A 56 18.42 20.45 11.47
CA SER A 56 18.15 21.18 12.69
C SER A 56 19.15 22.34 12.87
N TYR A 57 18.81 23.27 13.77
CA TYR A 57 19.76 24.28 14.22
C TYR A 57 19.62 24.51 15.72
N THR A 58 20.74 24.76 16.37
CA THR A 58 20.85 25.08 17.79
C THR A 58 21.38 26.51 17.95
N ILE A 59 20.94 27.18 19.01
CA ILE A 59 21.43 28.52 19.38
C ILE A 59 21.91 28.48 20.83
N LYS A 60 23.05 29.09 21.10
CA LYS A 60 23.68 29.14 22.42
C LYS A 60 24.13 30.56 22.71
N THR A 61 23.64 31.13 23.80
CA THR A 61 24.07 32.47 24.23
C THR A 61 25.50 32.42 24.77
N VAL A 62 26.34 33.35 24.31
CA VAL A 62 27.69 33.60 24.84
C VAL A 62 27.65 34.79 25.82
N GLY A 63 26.67 35.68 25.66
CA GLY A 63 26.45 36.87 26.49
C GLY A 63 26.80 38.18 25.75
N GLY A 64 26.26 39.29 26.22
CA GLY A 64 26.50 40.62 25.63
C GLY A 64 25.94 40.78 24.21
N GLY A 65 24.78 40.16 23.92
CA GLY A 65 24.18 40.16 22.60
C GLY A 65 24.88 39.28 21.57
N VAL A 66 25.69 38.31 22.01
CA VAL A 66 26.42 37.36 21.14
C VAL A 66 25.90 35.94 21.33
N TRP A 67 25.70 35.25 20.20
CA TRP A 67 25.18 33.90 20.13
C TRP A 67 26.03 33.04 19.18
N GLU A 68 26.32 31.82 19.60
CA GLU A 68 26.84 30.77 18.72
C GLU A 68 25.67 29.92 18.23
N CYS A 69 25.64 29.68 16.92
CA CYS A 69 24.61 28.88 16.29
C CYS A 69 25.27 27.73 15.52
N SER A 70 24.69 26.55 15.63
CA SER A 70 25.09 25.37 14.87
C SER A 70 23.93 24.92 14.01
N VAL A 71 24.18 24.66 12.73
CA VAL A 71 23.19 24.20 11.77
C VAL A 71 23.64 22.86 11.22
N GLN A 72 22.89 21.81 11.52
CA GLN A 72 23.18 20.45 11.10
C GLN A 72 22.50 20.15 9.76
N TYR A 73 23.26 19.58 8.84
CA TYR A 73 22.82 19.07 7.55
C TYR A 73 23.03 17.57 7.52
N VAL A 74 22.03 16.85 7.04
CA VAL A 74 22.06 15.38 6.92
C VAL A 74 21.59 14.97 5.53
N LYS A 75 21.95 13.76 5.13
CA LYS A 75 21.38 13.17 3.91
C LYS A 75 19.87 13.05 4.10
N LEU A 76 19.11 13.54 3.14
CA LEU A 76 17.67 13.26 3.09
C LEU A 76 17.52 11.75 2.89
N GLU A 77 17.02 11.04 3.90
CA GLU A 77 16.59 9.66 3.74
C GLU A 77 15.30 9.67 2.90
N SER A 78 15.46 9.71 1.58
CA SER A 78 14.33 9.68 0.63
C SER A 78 13.99 8.25 0.19
N ASP A 79 14.57 7.23 0.81
CA ASP A 79 14.39 5.87 0.34
C ASP A 79 13.01 5.37 0.80
N SER A 80 12.06 5.38 -0.15
CA SER A 80 10.79 4.72 0.02
C SER A 80 11.03 3.26 0.39
N GLN A 81 10.50 2.81 1.53
CA GLN A 81 10.62 1.42 1.95
C GLN A 81 9.54 0.59 1.26
N PHE A 82 9.94 -0.48 0.57
CA PHE A 82 9.01 -1.45 -0.02
C PHE A 82 9.07 -2.77 0.74
N THR A 83 7.91 -3.27 1.15
CA THR A 83 7.78 -4.60 1.77
C THR A 83 6.65 -5.37 1.09
N PHE A 84 6.81 -6.67 0.92
CA PHE A 84 5.78 -7.51 0.29
C PHE A 84 5.69 -8.88 0.93
N ASP A 85 4.51 -9.47 0.81
CA ASP A 85 4.15 -10.80 1.26
C ASP A 85 3.24 -11.48 0.22
N THR A 86 3.58 -12.71 -0.14
CA THR A 86 2.81 -13.54 -1.09
C THR A 86 2.06 -14.67 -0.38
N GLY A 87 1.77 -14.52 0.92
CA GLY A 87 1.20 -15.57 1.78
C GLY A 87 -0.17 -16.09 1.35
N GLY A 88 -0.82 -15.43 0.38
CA GLY A 88 -2.12 -15.82 -0.16
C GLY A 88 -3.28 -15.50 0.78
N GLY A 89 -4.47 -15.30 0.21
CA GLY A 89 -5.71 -15.17 0.94
C GLY A 89 -6.44 -16.51 0.98
N THR A 90 -7.38 -16.69 1.91
CA THR A 90 -8.30 -17.84 1.87
C THR A 90 -9.57 -17.43 1.14
N GLN A 91 -10.01 -18.25 0.17
CA GLN A 91 -11.31 -18.11 -0.48
C GLN A 91 -12.10 -19.41 -0.35
N HIS A 92 -13.33 -19.30 0.11
CA HIS A 92 -14.29 -20.39 0.08
C HIS A 92 -14.83 -20.60 -1.34
N ILE A 93 -14.70 -21.81 -1.87
CA ILE A 93 -15.19 -22.19 -3.20
C ILE A 93 -16.18 -23.35 -3.07
N SER A 94 -17.28 -23.28 -3.82
CA SER A 94 -18.28 -24.35 -3.90
C SER A 94 -18.07 -25.27 -5.11
N GLN A 95 -17.11 -24.94 -5.98
CA GLN A 95 -16.86 -25.65 -7.23
C GLN A 95 -15.38 -25.66 -7.57
N SER A 96 -14.88 -26.82 -8.03
CA SER A 96 -13.51 -26.96 -8.52
C SER A 96 -13.40 -26.51 -9.97
N ILE A 97 -12.16 -26.29 -10.40
CA ILE A 97 -11.83 -26.06 -11.81
C ILE A 97 -12.09 -27.33 -12.63
N GLU A 98 -11.76 -28.49 -12.07
CA GLU A 98 -11.93 -29.81 -12.69
C GLU A 98 -12.06 -30.91 -11.62
N THR A 99 -12.82 -31.96 -11.93
CA THR A 99 -12.78 -33.24 -11.20
C THR A 99 -11.73 -34.15 -11.85
N ILE A 100 -10.60 -34.37 -11.18
CA ILE A 100 -9.47 -35.12 -11.78
C ILE A 100 -9.77 -36.63 -11.93
N ASN A 101 -10.44 -37.25 -10.95
CA ASN A 101 -10.85 -38.66 -10.99
C ASN A 101 -12.01 -38.91 -10.02
N SER A 102 -12.77 -39.97 -10.27
CA SER A 102 -13.77 -40.53 -9.35
C SER A 102 -13.54 -42.03 -9.17
N TYR A 103 -13.77 -42.54 -7.95
CA TYR A 103 -13.51 -43.95 -7.59
C TYR A 103 -14.74 -44.55 -6.91
N PRO A 104 -15.62 -45.26 -7.64
CA PRO A 104 -16.79 -45.91 -7.05
C PRO A 104 -16.43 -47.20 -6.29
N ALA A 105 -17.30 -47.59 -5.35
CA ALA A 105 -17.24 -48.91 -4.73
C ALA A 105 -17.57 -50.03 -5.74
N PRO A 106 -17.15 -51.28 -5.51
CA PRO A 106 -17.45 -52.38 -6.44
C PRO A 106 -18.95 -52.55 -6.69
N GLY A 107 -19.37 -52.47 -7.95
CA GLY A 107 -20.77 -52.57 -8.37
C GLY A 107 -21.54 -51.24 -8.39
N GLU A 108 -20.92 -50.16 -7.93
CA GLU A 108 -21.50 -48.82 -7.93
C GLU A 108 -20.97 -47.96 -9.08
N ILE A 109 -21.71 -46.91 -9.41
CA ILE A 109 -21.29 -45.87 -10.36
C ILE A 109 -21.19 -44.55 -9.58
N ALA A 110 -20.06 -43.86 -9.68
CA ALA A 110 -19.88 -42.58 -9.01
C ALA A 110 -20.73 -41.52 -9.72
N PRO A 111 -21.60 -40.79 -9.00
CA PRO A 111 -22.38 -39.70 -9.58
C PRO A 111 -21.47 -38.58 -10.09
N ASP A 112 -21.85 -37.95 -11.20
CA ASP A 112 -21.15 -36.76 -11.68
C ASP A 112 -21.76 -35.50 -11.05
N PHE A 113 -21.01 -34.86 -10.15
CA PHE A 113 -21.42 -33.63 -9.50
C PHE A 113 -20.96 -32.36 -10.23
N GLU A 114 -20.45 -32.47 -11.46
CA GLU A 114 -20.14 -31.32 -12.33
C GLU A 114 -19.18 -30.32 -11.64
N SER A 115 -18.16 -30.88 -10.98
CA SER A 115 -17.13 -30.16 -10.19
C SER A 115 -17.62 -29.51 -8.89
N ALA A 116 -18.87 -29.72 -8.46
CA ALA A 116 -19.33 -29.24 -7.15
C ALA A 116 -18.54 -29.91 -6.00
N ILE A 117 -18.14 -29.12 -5.00
CA ILE A 117 -17.30 -29.57 -3.87
C ILE A 117 -18.17 -29.70 -2.61
N GLY A 118 -18.00 -30.79 -1.87
CA GLY A 118 -18.70 -30.99 -0.59
C GLY A 118 -20.22 -31.14 -0.77
N VAL A 119 -20.65 -31.86 -1.80
CA VAL A 119 -22.08 -32.10 -2.06
C VAL A 119 -22.63 -33.07 -1.02
N ASN A 120 -23.61 -32.61 -0.26
CA ASN A 120 -24.44 -33.42 0.63
C ASN A 120 -25.83 -33.62 0.01
N GLN A 121 -26.69 -34.35 0.73
CA GLN A 121 -28.05 -34.69 0.24
C GLN A 121 -28.86 -33.44 -0.15
N ASP A 122 -28.73 -32.35 0.62
CA ASP A 122 -29.53 -31.14 0.43
C ASP A 122 -28.72 -29.89 0.07
N GLN A 123 -27.41 -29.85 0.34
CA GLN A 123 -26.59 -28.64 0.25
C GLN A 123 -25.19 -28.88 -0.36
N ILE A 124 -24.51 -27.80 -0.73
CA ILE A 124 -23.12 -27.80 -1.19
C ILE A 124 -22.29 -27.04 -0.16
N GLU A 125 -21.38 -27.75 0.51
CA GLU A 125 -20.57 -27.19 1.59
C GLU A 125 -19.34 -26.44 1.09
N GLY A 126 -18.81 -26.81 -0.08
CA GLY A 126 -17.58 -26.22 -0.59
C GLY A 126 -16.34 -26.53 0.24
N THR A 127 -15.26 -25.82 -0.04
CA THR A 127 -14.01 -25.88 0.73
C THR A 127 -13.24 -24.57 0.61
N ASP A 128 -12.35 -24.32 1.57
CA ASP A 128 -11.48 -23.17 1.58
C ASP A 128 -10.17 -23.49 0.85
N ILE A 129 -9.82 -22.65 -0.13
CA ILE A 129 -8.53 -22.74 -0.84
C ILE A 129 -7.69 -21.49 -0.58
N THR A 130 -6.38 -21.64 -0.70
CA THR A 130 -5.48 -20.49 -0.79
C THR A 130 -5.57 -19.92 -2.20
N VAL A 131 -5.98 -18.67 -2.32
CA VAL A 131 -5.93 -17.89 -3.56
C VAL A 131 -4.73 -16.96 -3.55
N PRO A 132 -4.05 -16.75 -4.70
CA PRO A 132 -2.93 -15.82 -4.76
C PRO A 132 -3.40 -14.40 -4.45
N VAL A 133 -3.08 -13.93 -3.25
CA VAL A 133 -3.21 -12.53 -2.85
C VAL A 133 -1.81 -12.04 -2.53
N TYR A 134 -1.38 -11.02 -3.26
CA TYR A 134 -0.11 -10.35 -3.07
C TYR A 134 -0.33 -9.13 -2.18
N ASN A 135 0.04 -9.23 -0.91
CA ASN A 135 -0.02 -8.09 0.00
C ASN A 135 1.29 -7.32 -0.09
N PHE A 136 1.22 -6.03 -0.34
CA PHE A 136 2.42 -5.20 -0.35
C PHE A 136 2.18 -3.87 0.31
N THR A 137 3.26 -3.29 0.81
CA THR A 137 3.26 -2.07 1.57
C THR A 137 4.38 -1.16 1.08
N GLU A 138 4.05 0.09 0.78
CA GLU A 138 5.01 1.13 0.39
C GLU A 138 4.99 2.24 1.44
N THR A 139 6.16 2.55 2.01
CA THR A 139 6.34 3.74 2.85
C THR A 139 6.98 4.85 2.03
N HIS A 140 6.38 6.04 2.06
CA HIS A 140 6.87 7.23 1.35
C HIS A 140 6.99 8.41 2.33
N TYR A 141 8.05 9.21 2.15
CA TYR A 141 8.21 10.50 2.82
C TYR A 141 7.62 11.60 1.93
N ILE A 142 6.59 12.28 2.42
CA ILE A 142 5.81 13.26 1.65
C ILE A 142 5.83 14.61 2.37
N ASP A 143 6.20 15.65 1.64
CA ASP A 143 6.25 17.03 2.14
C ASP A 143 4.94 17.45 2.82
N ASP A 144 5.05 18.12 3.97
CA ASP A 144 3.91 18.58 4.77
C ASP A 144 2.92 19.45 3.99
N ALA A 145 3.40 20.24 3.03
CA ALA A 145 2.56 21.07 2.17
C ALA A 145 1.65 20.24 1.27
N LEU A 146 2.01 19.00 0.96
CA LEU A 146 1.21 18.09 0.14
C LEU A 146 0.19 17.30 0.98
N VAL A 147 0.48 17.04 2.25
CA VAL A 147 -0.38 16.24 3.16
C VAL A 147 -1.49 17.07 3.79
N THR A 148 -2.29 17.70 2.92
CA THR A 148 -3.43 18.54 3.28
C THR A 148 -4.63 17.73 3.81
N GLY A 149 -5.64 18.42 4.36
CA GLY A 149 -6.91 17.79 4.71
C GLY A 149 -7.61 17.12 3.52
N ALA A 150 -7.54 17.74 2.33
CA ALA A 150 -8.09 17.17 1.10
C ALA A 150 -7.34 15.90 0.65
N TYR A 151 -6.02 15.86 0.84
CA TYR A 151 -5.23 14.66 0.57
C TYR A 151 -5.64 13.51 1.51
N LYS A 152 -5.76 13.77 2.82
CA LYS A 152 -6.25 12.77 3.79
C LYS A 152 -7.66 12.28 3.46
N SER A 153 -8.56 13.17 3.03
CA SER A 153 -9.89 12.77 2.53
C SER A 153 -9.80 11.90 1.28
N THR A 154 -8.87 12.19 0.36
CA THR A 154 -8.63 11.36 -0.84
C THR A 154 -8.20 9.94 -0.45
N LEU A 155 -7.24 9.80 0.46
CA LEU A 155 -6.83 8.50 0.99
C LEU A 155 -7.99 7.77 1.65
N PHE A 156 -8.80 8.47 2.45
CA PHE A 156 -9.99 7.91 3.07
C PHE A 156 -11.02 7.40 2.04
N PHE A 157 -11.33 8.19 1.00
CA PHE A 157 -12.30 7.79 -0.03
C PHE A 157 -11.81 6.67 -0.93
N LEU A 158 -10.50 6.59 -1.17
CA LEU A 158 -9.90 5.51 -1.95
C LEU A 158 -9.77 4.21 -1.14
N THR A 159 -9.76 4.27 0.19
CA THR A 159 -9.67 3.07 1.04
C THR A 159 -10.85 2.16 0.76
N GLY A 160 -10.58 0.88 0.47
CA GLY A 160 -11.59 -0.09 0.07
C GLY A 160 -12.00 0.00 -1.41
N ARG A 161 -11.26 0.73 -2.25
CA ARG A 161 -11.47 0.76 -3.70
C ARG A 161 -10.41 -0.03 -4.45
N VAL A 162 -10.78 -0.49 -5.64
CA VAL A 162 -9.92 -1.19 -6.59
C VAL A 162 -9.42 -0.21 -7.65
N ASN A 163 -8.20 -0.41 -8.15
CA ASN A 163 -7.61 0.43 -9.18
C ASN A 163 -8.45 0.45 -10.47
N ASP A 164 -8.74 1.66 -10.96
CA ASP A 164 -9.48 1.88 -12.22
C ASP A 164 -8.60 1.85 -13.49
N ALA A 165 -7.28 1.84 -13.30
CA ALA A 165 -6.25 1.80 -14.34
C ALA A 165 -5.06 0.94 -13.86
N ALA A 166 -4.08 0.70 -14.73
CA ALA A 166 -2.88 -0.04 -14.34
C ALA A 166 -2.16 0.66 -13.16
N PHE A 167 -1.67 -0.13 -12.21
CA PHE A 167 -1.02 0.37 -11.00
C PHE A 167 0.03 -0.62 -10.50
N LYS A 168 1.26 -0.16 -10.32
CA LYS A 168 2.46 -0.87 -9.84
C LYS A 168 2.71 -2.19 -10.58
N GLY A 169 2.49 -2.17 -11.90
CA GLY A 169 2.65 -3.33 -12.78
C GLY A 169 1.44 -4.27 -12.86
N PHE A 170 0.37 -3.99 -12.10
CA PHE A 170 -0.89 -4.73 -12.15
C PHE A 170 -1.89 -4.07 -13.09
N ALA A 171 -2.76 -4.87 -13.71
CA ALA A 171 -3.83 -4.38 -14.57
C ALA A 171 -4.95 -3.72 -13.74
N LYS A 172 -5.82 -2.97 -14.41
CA LYS A 172 -7.08 -2.50 -13.82
C LYS A 172 -7.82 -3.68 -13.18
N GLY A 173 -8.40 -3.46 -11.99
CA GLY A 173 -9.21 -4.48 -11.33
C GLY A 173 -8.44 -5.41 -10.40
N GLU A 174 -7.12 -5.30 -10.37
CA GLU A 174 -6.25 -6.24 -9.65
C GLU A 174 -5.81 -5.75 -8.28
N VAL A 175 -5.75 -4.44 -8.02
CA VAL A 175 -5.19 -3.88 -6.78
C VAL A 175 -6.27 -3.22 -5.93
N LEU A 176 -6.47 -3.73 -4.72
CA LEU A 176 -7.31 -3.15 -3.68
C LEU A 176 -6.45 -2.30 -2.75
N PHE A 177 -6.85 -1.05 -2.51
CA PHE A 177 -6.22 -0.19 -1.52
C PHE A 177 -6.79 -0.47 -0.13
N LEU A 178 -5.97 -1.05 0.75
CA LEU A 178 -6.35 -1.39 2.13
C LEU A 178 -6.29 -0.19 3.07
N GLY A 179 -5.67 0.90 2.63
CA GLY A 179 -5.58 2.17 3.36
C GLY A 179 -4.13 2.61 3.59
N ALA A 180 -3.97 3.76 4.22
CA ALA A 180 -2.68 4.35 4.55
C ALA A 180 -2.62 4.73 6.03
N SER A 181 -1.42 4.69 6.60
CA SER A 181 -1.12 5.18 7.94
C SER A 181 -0.03 6.23 7.83
N GLY A 182 -0.29 7.44 8.31
CA GLY A 182 0.67 8.55 8.27
C GLY A 182 1.12 8.95 9.67
N ALA A 183 2.43 9.16 9.82
CA ALA A 183 3.05 9.73 11.02
C ALA A 183 3.89 10.95 10.62
N LYS A 184 3.93 11.95 11.51
CA LYS A 184 4.79 13.12 11.36
C LYS A 184 5.41 13.46 12.70
N ARG A 185 6.72 13.74 12.72
CA ARG A 185 7.42 14.23 13.90
C ARG A 185 7.85 15.68 13.68
N GLY A 186 7.30 16.61 14.46
CA GLY A 186 7.68 18.02 14.40
C GLY A 186 7.42 18.67 13.04
N PHE A 187 8.47 19.23 12.43
CA PHE A 187 8.42 19.97 11.17
C PHE A 187 8.92 19.17 9.96
N GLU A 188 9.22 17.88 10.15
CA GLU A 188 9.70 16.98 9.08
C GLU A 188 8.58 16.58 8.11
N ASP A 189 8.94 15.85 7.06
CA ASP A 189 8.00 15.24 6.14
C ASP A 189 7.09 14.21 6.82
N TRP A 190 5.95 13.93 6.21
CA TRP A 190 5.09 12.83 6.64
C TRP A 190 5.68 11.50 6.16
N GLU A 191 5.86 10.58 7.09
CA GLU A 191 6.06 9.17 6.78
C GLU A 191 4.69 8.53 6.59
N ILE A 192 4.36 8.11 5.36
CA ILE A 192 3.07 7.48 5.04
C ILE A 192 3.28 6.08 4.49
N THR A 193 2.75 5.10 5.20
CA THR A 193 2.74 3.68 4.83
C THR A 193 1.41 3.29 4.19
N PHE A 194 1.43 2.97 2.90
CA PHE A 194 0.29 2.52 2.10
C PHE A 194 0.24 1.00 2.07
N ARG A 195 -0.95 0.42 2.21
CA ARG A 195 -1.17 -1.03 2.19
C ARG A 195 -2.06 -1.41 1.03
N PHE A 196 -1.65 -2.43 0.29
CA PHE A 196 -2.35 -2.93 -0.87
C PHE A 196 -2.47 -4.44 -0.81
N ALA A 197 -3.51 -4.95 -1.45
CA ALA A 197 -3.62 -6.35 -1.81
C ALA A 197 -3.85 -6.43 -3.31
N ALA A 198 -3.15 -7.33 -4.00
CA ALA A 198 -3.36 -7.60 -5.41
C ALA A 198 -3.86 -9.03 -5.64
N SER A 199 -4.83 -9.18 -6.53
CA SER A 199 -5.43 -10.44 -6.97
C SER A 199 -5.54 -10.40 -8.50
N PRO A 200 -5.05 -11.41 -9.23
CA PRO A 200 -5.04 -11.37 -10.68
C PRO A 200 -6.44 -11.46 -11.28
N ASN A 201 -6.65 -10.79 -12.41
CA ASN A 201 -7.83 -10.98 -13.23
C ASN A 201 -7.83 -12.38 -13.87
N VAL A 202 -8.99 -13.00 -13.96
CA VAL A 202 -9.16 -14.33 -14.56
C VAL A 202 -10.12 -14.21 -15.74
N ALA A 203 -9.72 -14.74 -16.89
CA ALA A 203 -10.55 -14.80 -18.09
C ALA A 203 -10.78 -16.24 -18.52
N GLY A 204 -11.93 -16.52 -19.11
CA GLY A 204 -12.26 -17.85 -19.63
C GLY A 204 -12.32 -18.96 -18.58
N LEU A 205 -12.64 -18.62 -17.32
CA LEU A 205 -12.81 -19.62 -16.28
C LEU A 205 -13.94 -20.58 -16.66
N GLN A 206 -13.72 -21.86 -16.39
CA GLN A 206 -14.69 -22.91 -16.55
C GLN A 206 -15.04 -23.49 -15.18
N LEU A 207 -16.34 -23.65 -14.95
CA LEU A 207 -16.93 -24.14 -13.72
C LEU A 207 -17.97 -25.21 -14.07
N GLY A 208 -17.53 -26.47 -14.10
CA GLY A 208 -18.30 -27.58 -14.67
C GLY A 208 -18.60 -27.33 -16.15
N ASN A 209 -19.89 -27.31 -16.50
CA ASN A 209 -20.38 -27.02 -17.85
C ASN A 209 -20.54 -25.52 -18.16
N ILE A 210 -20.33 -24.62 -17.18
CA ILE A 210 -20.40 -23.17 -17.37
C ILE A 210 -19.01 -22.67 -17.79
N ALA A 211 -18.88 -22.22 -19.03
CA ALA A 211 -17.61 -21.76 -19.60
C ALA A 211 -17.64 -20.25 -19.94
N GLY A 212 -16.45 -19.67 -20.13
CA GLY A 212 -16.31 -18.28 -20.56
C GLY A 212 -16.58 -17.26 -19.45
N ILE A 213 -16.33 -17.62 -18.19
CA ILE A 213 -16.52 -16.73 -17.06
C ILE A 213 -15.30 -15.81 -16.95
N ASP A 214 -15.52 -14.51 -17.14
CA ASP A 214 -14.52 -13.48 -16.91
C ASP A 214 -14.77 -12.78 -15.57
N LYS A 215 -13.71 -12.61 -14.79
CA LYS A 215 -13.77 -12.10 -13.42
C LYS A 215 -12.53 -11.26 -13.11
N GLU A 216 -12.72 -10.01 -12.71
CA GLU A 216 -11.62 -9.21 -12.18
C GLU A 216 -11.21 -9.69 -10.77
N GLY A 217 -9.97 -9.40 -10.35
CA GLY A 217 -9.35 -9.97 -9.16
C GLY A 217 -10.18 -9.89 -7.89
N TRP A 218 -10.93 -8.79 -7.75
CA TRP A 218 -11.74 -8.47 -6.56
C TRP A 218 -13.26 -8.58 -6.78
N HIS A 219 -13.73 -9.12 -7.92
CA HIS A 219 -15.13 -9.50 -8.04
C HIS A 219 -15.43 -10.71 -7.13
N TYR A 220 -16.69 -10.86 -6.74
CA TYR A 220 -17.18 -12.03 -6.02
C TYR A 220 -17.87 -12.96 -7.01
N LEU A 221 -17.44 -14.23 -7.06
CA LEU A 221 -18.01 -15.25 -7.94
C LEU A 221 -18.77 -16.26 -7.10
N TRP A 222 -20.04 -16.48 -7.42
CA TRP A 222 -20.85 -17.52 -6.80
C TRP A 222 -21.68 -18.28 -7.83
N VAL A 223 -22.03 -19.52 -7.52
CA VAL A 223 -22.70 -20.45 -8.43
C VAL A 223 -24.04 -20.87 -7.83
N ARG A 224 -25.07 -20.87 -8.67
CA ARG A 224 -26.39 -21.38 -8.33
C ARG A 224 -26.53 -22.80 -8.86
N PHE A 225 -27.13 -23.67 -8.05
CA PHE A 225 -27.34 -25.08 -8.35
C PHE A 225 -28.82 -25.44 -8.42
N ALA A 226 -29.14 -26.52 -9.13
CA ALA A 226 -30.45 -27.14 -9.19
C ALA A 226 -30.35 -28.68 -9.15
N ASP A 227 -31.43 -29.34 -8.77
CA ASP A 227 -31.49 -30.80 -8.73
C ASP A 227 -31.68 -31.36 -10.14
N GLU A 228 -30.86 -32.35 -10.51
CA GLU A 228 -30.96 -33.11 -11.76
C GLU A 228 -30.78 -34.61 -11.48
N GLU A 229 -31.41 -35.48 -12.27
CA GLU A 229 -31.23 -36.93 -12.16
C GLU A 229 -30.00 -37.37 -12.97
N ASP A 230 -29.03 -37.97 -12.29
CA ASP A 230 -27.97 -38.73 -12.94
C ASP A 230 -28.52 -40.10 -13.36
N ASN A 231 -28.79 -40.25 -14.66
CA ASN A 231 -29.36 -41.46 -15.23
C ASN A 231 -28.44 -42.69 -15.15
N ALA A 232 -27.12 -42.49 -15.04
CA ALA A 232 -26.16 -43.58 -14.95
C ALA A 232 -26.02 -44.06 -13.50
N ALA A 233 -25.87 -43.12 -12.56
CA ALA A 233 -25.74 -43.42 -11.14
C ALA A 233 -27.08 -43.61 -10.41
N LYS A 234 -28.22 -43.32 -11.07
CA LYS A 234 -29.59 -43.44 -10.54
C LYS A 234 -29.78 -42.66 -9.23
N THR A 235 -29.24 -41.45 -9.17
CA THR A 235 -29.35 -40.55 -8.02
C THR A 235 -29.60 -39.10 -8.44
N LEU A 236 -30.10 -38.29 -7.51
CA LEU A 236 -30.18 -36.84 -7.70
C LEU A 236 -28.82 -36.21 -7.42
N ILE A 237 -28.39 -35.33 -8.32
CA ILE A 237 -27.16 -34.53 -8.23
C ILE A 237 -27.51 -33.05 -8.11
N LYS A 238 -26.60 -32.26 -7.52
CA LYS A 238 -26.68 -30.79 -7.51
C LYS A 238 -25.88 -30.24 -8.69
N LYS A 239 -26.56 -29.87 -9.77
CA LYS A 239 -25.92 -29.38 -10.99
C LYS A 239 -25.77 -27.86 -10.99
N PRO A 240 -24.60 -27.30 -11.35
CA PRO A 240 -24.44 -25.87 -11.57
C PRO A 240 -25.29 -25.41 -12.76
N ILE A 241 -26.10 -24.37 -12.58
CA ILE A 241 -27.00 -23.84 -13.62
C ILE A 241 -26.71 -22.39 -14.01
N ALA A 242 -26.04 -21.64 -13.13
CA ALA A 242 -25.65 -20.26 -13.40
C ALA A 242 -24.48 -19.85 -12.50
N ALA A 243 -23.55 -19.07 -13.05
CA ALA A 243 -22.50 -18.40 -12.31
C ALA A 243 -22.74 -16.89 -12.33
N TYR A 244 -22.48 -16.23 -11.20
CA TYR A 244 -22.72 -14.80 -11.01
C TYR A 244 -21.41 -14.13 -10.59
N VAL A 245 -20.97 -13.16 -11.38
CA VAL A 245 -19.80 -12.32 -11.10
C VAL A 245 -20.29 -10.97 -10.61
N GLU A 246 -20.05 -10.69 -9.34
CA GLU A 246 -20.53 -9.50 -8.66
C GLU A 246 -19.37 -8.54 -8.36
N ARG A 247 -19.53 -7.27 -8.71
CA ARG A 247 -18.57 -6.25 -8.28
C ARG A 247 -18.89 -5.82 -6.85
N VAL A 248 -18.05 -6.22 -5.91
CA VAL A 248 -18.23 -5.93 -4.46
C VAL A 248 -17.40 -4.75 -3.95
N TYR A 249 -16.41 -4.30 -4.74
CA TYR A 249 -15.62 -3.10 -4.46
C TYR A 249 -15.81 -2.06 -5.56
N GLU A 250 -15.87 -0.79 -5.17
CA GLU A 250 -15.90 0.31 -6.14
C GLU A 250 -14.53 0.53 -6.77
N TYR A 251 -14.50 1.06 -8.00
CA TYR A 251 -13.27 1.53 -8.59
C TYR A 251 -12.88 2.92 -8.05
N GLY A 252 -11.58 3.17 -7.98
CA GLY A 252 -11.00 4.46 -7.63
C GLY A 252 -9.73 4.74 -8.42
N SER A 253 -9.51 6.01 -8.74
CA SER A 253 -8.31 6.43 -9.44
C SER A 253 -7.13 6.53 -8.47
N PHE A 254 -6.20 5.57 -8.58
CA PHE A 254 -5.03 5.51 -7.70
C PHE A 254 -3.98 6.57 -8.03
N ALA A 255 -4.13 7.31 -9.13
CA ALA A 255 -3.39 8.54 -9.36
C ALA A 255 -3.58 9.54 -8.19
N GLY A 256 -4.73 9.51 -7.51
CA GLY A 256 -5.02 10.32 -6.33
C GLY A 256 -4.19 9.97 -5.09
N LEU A 257 -3.47 8.84 -5.08
CA LEU A 257 -2.57 8.47 -3.99
C LEU A 257 -1.24 9.25 -4.05
N GLY A 258 -0.87 9.80 -5.20
CA GLY A 258 0.32 10.65 -5.33
C GLY A 258 1.68 9.92 -5.24
N ILE A 259 1.69 8.59 -5.29
CA ILE A 259 2.91 7.74 -5.13
C ILE A 259 3.38 7.08 -6.44
N GLY A 260 2.95 7.61 -7.58
CA GLY A 260 3.17 7.01 -8.90
C GLY A 260 2.29 5.80 -9.18
N THR A 261 2.31 5.35 -10.44
CA THR A 261 1.60 4.16 -10.94
C THR A 261 2.55 3.03 -11.25
#